data_AF-A0A965GAB8-F1
#
_entry.id   AF-A0A965GAB8-F1
#
_cell.length_a   1.000
_cell.length_b   1.000
_cell.length_c   1.000
_cell.angle_alpha   90.00
_cell.angle_beta   90.00
_cell.angle_gamma   90.00
#
_symmetry.space_group_name_H-M   'P 1'
#
loop_
_entity.id
_entity.type
_entity.pdbx_description
1 polymer ?
#
loop_
_entity_poly.entity_id
_entity_poly.type
_entity_poly.pdbx_seq_one_letter_code
_entity_poly.pdbx_strand_id
1 'polypeptide(L)'
;MPSLSELIALIPALYLLVVAWPLTVIDLREHRLPNRLVLPAFPVAFLAQLIATIISADWARQLSAVLIAMAVGVIGLGANYIDTLGMGDVKLATVIALTLGYFNPWLPVIAIGIAFVLAFAVVIVLITLGKVKIGSSIPLGPYLLVSFIGANLSWLITN
;
A
#
# COMPACT_ATOMS: atom_id res chain seq x y z
N MET A 1 12.29 20.53 0.80
CA MET A 1 11.97 20.37 2.25
C MET A 1 10.46 20.38 2.39
N PRO A 2 9.86 19.31 2.94
CA PRO A 2 8.40 19.16 2.96
C PRO A 2 7.74 20.27 3.79
N SER A 3 6.61 20.77 3.29
CA SER A 3 5.77 21.73 3.98
C SER A 3 5.09 21.11 5.21
N LEU A 4 4.56 21.94 6.12
CA LEU A 4 3.87 21.45 7.33
C LEU A 4 2.69 20.53 6.99
N SER A 5 1.92 20.85 5.95
CA SER A 5 0.82 20.01 5.46
C SER A 5 1.33 18.65 4.96
N GLU A 6 2.47 18.63 4.27
CA GLU A 6 3.07 17.38 3.77
C GLU A 6 3.63 16.51 4.90
N LEU A 7 4.22 17.11 5.93
CA LEU A 7 4.64 16.39 7.13
C LEU A 7 3.45 15.71 7.82
N ILE A 8 2.31 16.39 7.90
CA ILE A 8 1.07 15.81 8.44
C ILE A 8 0.58 14.68 7.53
N ALA A 9 0.62 14.87 6.21
CA ALA A 9 0.22 13.85 5.25
C ALA A 9 1.12 12.59 5.25
N LEU A 10 2.32 12.63 5.86
CA LEU A 10 3.22 11.48 6.03
C LEU A 10 2.92 10.64 7.29
N ILE A 11 2.08 11.12 8.21
CA ILE A 11 1.64 10.35 9.40
C ILE A 11 1.14 8.93 9.06
N PRO A 12 0.36 8.71 8.00
CA PRO A 12 -0.13 7.38 7.63
C PRO A 12 1.01 6.46 7.16
N ALA A 13 2.04 7.03 6.51
CA ALA A 13 3.23 6.29 6.13
C ALA A 13 4.04 5.86 7.35
N LEU A 14 4.14 6.71 8.37
CA LEU A 14 4.76 6.36 9.65
C LEU A 14 3.98 5.25 10.37
N TYR A 15 2.65 5.34 10.41
CA TYR A 15 1.82 4.27 10.96
C TYR A 15 2.07 2.94 10.24
N LEU A 16 2.03 2.94 8.91
CA LEU A 16 2.28 1.74 8.10
C LEU A 16 3.69 1.20 8.29
N LEU A 17 4.71 2.06 8.44
CA LEU A 17 6.08 1.65 8.78
C LEU A 17 6.15 0.93 10.12
N VAL A 18 5.46 1.42 11.15
CA VAL A 18 5.43 0.81 12.48
C VAL A 18 4.74 -0.55 12.44
N VAL A 19 3.62 -0.67 11.70
CA VAL A 19 2.90 -1.95 11.57
C VAL A 19 3.46 -2.87 10.48
N ALA A 20 4.44 -2.42 9.68
CA ALA A 20 5.00 -3.19 8.56
C ALA A 20 5.65 -4.50 9.02
N TRP A 21 6.45 -4.44 10.09
CA TRP A 21 7.11 -5.61 10.66
C TRP A 21 6.10 -6.69 11.12
N PRO A 22 5.14 -6.40 12.03
CA PRO A 22 4.18 -7.40 12.46
C PRO A 22 3.29 -7.88 11.30
N LEU A 23 2.91 -7.01 10.36
CA LEU A 23 2.15 -7.42 9.15
C LEU A 23 2.95 -8.42 8.31
N THR A 24 4.23 -8.14 8.06
CA THR A 24 5.12 -9.01 7.27
C THR A 24 5.34 -10.36 7.95
N VAL A 25 5.56 -10.38 9.27
CA VAL A 25 5.77 -11.62 10.02
C VAL A 25 4.51 -12.50 10.01
N ILE A 26 3.33 -11.89 10.22
CA ILE A 26 2.06 -12.63 10.22
C ILE A 26 1.73 -13.12 8.81
N ASP A 27 1.94 -12.28 7.78
CA ASP A 27 1.65 -12.66 6.40
C ASP A 27 2.56 -13.80 5.91
N LEU A 28 3.85 -13.78 6.24
CA LEU A 28 4.78 -14.86 5.91
C LEU A 28 4.48 -16.18 6.63
N ARG A 29 3.87 -16.14 7.83
CA ARG A 29 3.59 -17.33 8.64
C ARG A 29 2.21 -17.92 8.36
N GLU A 30 1.21 -17.06 8.18
CA GLU A 30 -0.19 -17.45 8.15
C GLU A 30 -0.86 -17.19 6.79
N HIS A 31 -0.16 -16.56 5.85
CA HIS A 31 -0.72 -16.11 4.56
C HIS A 31 -1.99 -15.28 4.74
N ARG A 32 -2.00 -14.45 5.80
CA ARG A 32 -3.14 -13.65 6.23
C ARG A 32 -2.66 -12.29 6.72
N LEU A 33 -3.27 -11.23 6.19
CA LEU A 33 -3.09 -9.88 6.73
C LEU A 33 -4.19 -9.57 7.77
N PRO A 34 -3.83 -9.33 9.04
CA PRO A 34 -4.80 -9.08 10.09
C PRO A 34 -5.49 -7.73 9.91
N ASN A 35 -6.82 -7.77 9.76
CA ASN A 35 -7.67 -6.57 9.68
C ASN A 35 -7.44 -5.58 10.83
N ARG A 36 -7.04 -6.06 12.02
CA ARG A 36 -6.76 -5.22 13.19
C ARG A 36 -5.62 -4.23 12.98
N LEU A 37 -4.65 -4.54 12.09
CA LEU A 37 -3.53 -3.66 11.80
C LEU A 37 -3.77 -2.79 10.55
N VAL A 38 -4.50 -3.33 9.56
CA VAL A 38 -4.77 -2.64 8.29
C VAL A 38 -5.95 -1.66 8.39
N LEU A 39 -7.03 -2.03 9.08
CA LEU A 39 -8.23 -1.17 9.17
C LEU A 39 -7.98 0.19 9.83
N PRO A 40 -7.19 0.30 10.92
CA PRO A 40 -6.89 1.61 11.50
C PRO A 40 -6.09 2.52 10.57
N ALA A 41 -5.40 1.98 9.57
CA ALA A 41 -4.65 2.78 8.62
C ALA A 41 -5.55 3.64 7.71
N PHE A 42 -6.80 3.23 7.45
CA PHE A 42 -7.76 4.00 6.67
C PHE A 42 -8.15 5.34 7.33
N PRO A 43 -8.68 5.37 8.57
CA PRO A 43 -9.03 6.62 9.22
C PRO A 43 -7.78 7.45 9.52
N VAL A 44 -6.63 6.84 9.84
CA VAL A 44 -5.37 7.58 10.02
C VAL A 44 -4.96 8.27 8.71
N ALA A 45 -5.01 7.56 7.58
CA ALA A 45 -4.73 8.12 6.25
C ALA A 45 -5.67 9.26 5.90
N PHE A 46 -6.97 8.99 5.95
CA PHE A 46 -7.98 9.96 5.55
C PHE A 46 -7.96 11.22 6.42
N LEU A 47 -7.91 11.08 7.75
CA LEU A 47 -7.95 12.22 8.66
C LEU A 47 -6.66 13.05 8.61
N ALA A 48 -5.49 12.43 8.55
CA ALA A 48 -4.23 13.16 8.45
C ALA A 48 -4.17 13.98 7.15
N GLN A 49 -4.54 13.37 6.02
CA GLN A 49 -4.58 14.06 4.73
C GLN A 49 -5.68 15.11 4.64
N LEU A 50 -6.82 14.89 5.30
CA LEU A 50 -7.87 15.90 5.41
C LEU A 50 -7.37 17.14 6.18
N ILE A 51 -6.66 16.95 7.30
CA ILE A 51 -6.04 18.06 8.03
C ILE A 51 -5.00 18.78 7.15
N ALA A 52 -4.15 18.04 6.46
CA ALA A 52 -3.18 18.60 5.52
C ALA A 52 -3.86 19.44 4.41
N THR A 53 -5.00 18.96 3.91
CA THR A 53 -5.83 19.62 2.89
C THR A 53 -6.48 20.89 3.40
N ILE A 54 -6.95 20.91 4.65
CA ILE A 54 -7.51 22.12 5.27
C ILE A 54 -6.43 23.21 5.37
N ILE A 55 -5.18 22.82 5.67
CA ILE A 55 -4.05 23.75 5.77
C ILE A 55 -3.59 24.25 4.39
N SER A 56 -3.52 23.37 3.39
CA SER A 56 -3.08 23.73 2.03
C SER A 56 -4.18 24.33 1.15
N ALA A 57 -5.45 24.20 1.56
CA ALA A 57 -6.66 24.50 0.78
C ALA A 57 -6.78 23.73 -0.55
N ASP A 58 -6.02 22.64 -0.73
CA ASP A 58 -5.98 21.85 -1.97
C ASP A 58 -6.89 20.62 -1.91
N TRP A 59 -8.19 20.87 -2.11
CA TRP A 59 -9.22 19.82 -2.12
C TRP A 59 -9.10 18.87 -3.30
N ALA A 60 -8.48 19.30 -4.42
CA ALA A 60 -8.27 18.46 -5.59
C ALA A 60 -7.36 17.28 -5.25
N ARG A 61 -6.31 17.52 -4.46
CA ARG A 61 -5.36 16.50 -3.98
C ARG A 61 -6.02 15.43 -3.10
N GLN A 62 -6.91 15.84 -2.19
CA GLN A 62 -7.67 14.90 -1.37
C GLN A 62 -8.65 14.08 -2.22
N LEU A 63 -9.37 14.73 -3.14
CA LEU A 63 -10.32 14.06 -4.00
C LEU A 63 -9.63 13.04 -4.91
N SER A 64 -8.49 13.41 -5.52
CA SER A 64 -7.71 12.48 -6.35
C SER A 64 -7.24 11.27 -5.55
N ALA A 65 -6.73 11.47 -4.32
CA ALA A 65 -6.30 10.37 -3.46
C ALA A 65 -7.43 9.38 -3.16
N VAL A 66 -8.62 9.90 -2.82
CA VAL A 66 -9.80 9.09 -2.54
C VAL A 66 -10.29 8.35 -3.79
N LEU A 67 -10.36 9.01 -4.95
CA LEU A 67 -10.77 8.38 -6.21
C LEU A 67 -9.82 7.25 -6.61
N ILE A 68 -8.50 7.46 -6.48
CA ILE A 68 -7.50 6.45 -6.81
C ILE A 68 -7.58 5.29 -5.82
N ALA A 69 -7.74 5.57 -4.52
CA ALA A 69 -7.95 4.52 -3.53
C ALA A 69 -9.21 3.70 -3.83
N MET A 70 -10.34 4.33 -4.17
CA MET A 70 -11.55 3.63 -4.57
C MET A 70 -11.33 2.79 -5.83
N ALA A 71 -10.66 3.32 -6.85
CA ALA A 71 -10.35 2.57 -8.06
C ALA A 71 -9.50 1.33 -7.77
N VAL A 72 -8.43 1.49 -6.98
CA VAL A 72 -7.58 0.37 -6.54
C VAL A 72 -8.37 -0.65 -5.71
N GLY A 73 -9.24 -0.16 -4.81
CA GLY A 73 -10.09 -1.02 -4.00
C GLY A 73 -11.07 -1.83 -4.84
N VAL A 74 -11.76 -1.21 -5.81
CA VAL A 74 -12.70 -1.89 -6.71
C VAL A 74 -11.98 -2.92 -7.58
N ILE A 75 -10.84 -2.57 -8.17
CA ILE A 75 -10.03 -3.49 -8.96
C ILE A 75 -9.56 -4.67 -8.09
N GLY A 76 -9.08 -4.38 -6.87
CA GLY A 76 -8.65 -5.39 -5.92
C GLY A 76 -9.79 -6.31 -5.48
N LEU A 77 -11.00 -5.78 -5.25
CA LEU A 77 -12.19 -6.60 -4.97
C LEU A 77 -12.54 -7.51 -6.14
N GLY A 78 -12.43 -7.03 -7.38
CA GLY A 78 -12.55 -7.87 -8.58
C GLY A 78 -11.53 -8.99 -8.61
N ALA A 79 -10.27 -8.69 -8.29
CA ALA A 79 -9.19 -9.69 -8.20
C ALA A 79 -9.40 -10.71 -7.06
N ASN A 80 -10.00 -10.27 -5.95
CA ASN A 80 -10.38 -11.18 -4.86
C ASN A 80 -11.55 -12.08 -5.24
N TYR A 81 -12.53 -11.58 -6.01
CA TYR A 81 -13.66 -12.37 -6.48
C TYR A 81 -13.25 -13.53 -7.40
N ILE A 82 -12.14 -13.38 -8.14
CA ILE A 82 -11.56 -14.43 -8.98
C ILE A 82 -10.42 -15.20 -8.28
N ASP A 83 -10.37 -15.17 -6.93
CA ASP A 83 -9.37 -15.85 -6.09
C ASP A 83 -7.89 -15.55 -6.43
N THR A 84 -7.63 -14.43 -7.09
CA THR A 84 -6.26 -14.01 -7.48
C THR A 84 -5.57 -13.22 -6.38
N LEU A 85 -6.32 -12.49 -5.56
CA LEU A 85 -5.78 -11.61 -4.52
C LEU A 85 -6.50 -11.81 -3.18
N GLY A 86 -5.77 -11.85 -2.07
CA GLY A 86 -6.35 -11.95 -0.75
C GLY A 86 -7.06 -10.66 -0.34
N MET A 87 -8.20 -10.75 0.36
CA MET A 87 -8.92 -9.57 0.86
C MET A 87 -8.06 -8.68 1.79
N GLY A 88 -7.07 -9.28 2.46
CA GLY A 88 -6.07 -8.54 3.22
C GLY A 88 -5.20 -7.64 2.34
N ASP A 89 -4.71 -8.17 1.22
CA ASP A 89 -3.86 -7.45 0.26
C ASP A 89 -4.65 -6.34 -0.44
N VAL A 90 -5.92 -6.59 -0.78
CA VAL A 90 -6.83 -5.57 -1.33
C VAL A 90 -6.92 -4.37 -0.41
N LYS A 91 -7.15 -4.59 0.88
CA LYS A 91 -7.23 -3.50 1.87
C LYS A 91 -5.90 -2.77 2.01
N LEU A 92 -4.80 -3.50 2.08
CA LEU A 92 -3.47 -2.90 2.19
C LEU A 92 -3.14 -2.04 0.96
N ALA A 93 -3.37 -2.56 -0.25
CA ALA A 93 -3.19 -1.84 -1.51
C ALA A 93 -4.08 -0.59 -1.58
N THR A 94 -5.32 -0.68 -1.09
CA THR A 94 -6.24 0.47 -1.03
C THR A 94 -5.72 1.57 -0.11
N VAL A 95 -5.22 1.23 1.09
CA VAL A 95 -4.62 2.21 2.01
C VAL A 95 -3.34 2.80 1.43
N ILE A 96 -2.50 1.98 0.81
CA ILE A 96 -1.29 2.42 0.11
C ILE A 96 -1.66 3.45 -0.97
N ALA A 97 -2.69 3.16 -1.76
CA ALA A 97 -3.18 4.05 -2.80
C ALA A 97 -3.74 5.37 -2.24
N LEU A 98 -4.47 5.32 -1.13
CA LEU A 98 -4.93 6.53 -0.45
C LEU A 98 -3.75 7.36 0.05
N THR A 99 -2.76 6.72 0.66
CA THR A 99 -1.60 7.38 1.27
C THR A 99 -0.71 8.04 0.20
N LEU A 100 -0.32 7.28 -0.82
CA LEU A 100 0.55 7.74 -1.90
C LEU A 100 -0.16 8.65 -2.91
N GLY A 101 -1.45 8.40 -3.17
CA GLY A 101 -2.25 9.14 -4.14
C GLY A 101 -2.47 10.59 -3.74
N TYR A 102 -2.34 10.90 -2.45
CA TYR A 102 -2.27 12.27 -1.97
C TYR A 102 -1.02 12.98 -2.48
N PHE A 103 0.15 12.37 -2.46
CA PHE A 103 1.38 13.01 -2.90
C PHE A 103 1.50 13.12 -4.41
N ASN A 104 1.19 12.02 -5.11
CA ASN A 104 1.16 12.00 -6.57
C ASN A 104 0.20 10.90 -7.03
N PRO A 105 -0.73 11.20 -7.95
CA PRO A 105 -1.65 10.21 -8.51
C PRO A 105 -0.97 8.95 -9.10
N TRP A 106 0.26 9.08 -9.57
CA TRP A 106 1.03 7.99 -10.19
C TRP A 106 1.80 7.12 -9.20
N LEU A 107 2.11 7.63 -8.00
CA LEU A 107 2.86 6.88 -6.98
C LEU A 107 2.18 5.56 -6.58
N PRO A 108 0.85 5.51 -6.33
CA PRO A 108 0.14 4.26 -6.07
C PRO A 108 0.33 3.20 -7.15
N VAL A 109 0.19 3.61 -8.42
CA VAL A 109 0.25 2.69 -9.57
C VAL A 109 1.65 2.10 -9.69
N ILE A 110 2.67 2.95 -9.56
CA ILE A 110 4.07 2.53 -9.60
C ILE A 110 4.39 1.61 -8.42
N ALA A 111 4.01 1.97 -7.19
CA ALA A 111 4.30 1.18 -6.00
C ALA A 111 3.63 -0.20 -6.04
N ILE A 112 2.35 -0.26 -6.41
CA ILE A 112 1.61 -1.52 -6.54
C ILE A 112 2.20 -2.36 -7.69
N GLY A 113 2.50 -1.74 -8.84
CA GLY A 113 3.15 -2.42 -9.96
C GLY A 113 4.50 -3.04 -9.58
N ILE A 114 5.35 -2.29 -8.88
CA ILE A 114 6.63 -2.78 -8.37
C ILE A 114 6.43 -3.94 -7.39
N ALA A 115 5.43 -3.86 -6.49
CA ALA A 115 5.13 -4.96 -5.57
C ALA A 115 4.79 -6.26 -6.32
N PHE A 116 3.94 -6.18 -7.35
CA PHE A 116 3.61 -7.34 -8.18
C PHE A 116 4.81 -7.90 -8.93
N VAL A 117 5.66 -7.04 -9.50
CA VAL A 117 6.89 -7.47 -10.19
C VAL A 117 7.85 -8.16 -9.22
N LEU A 118 8.06 -7.59 -8.03
CA LEU A 118 8.92 -8.19 -7.00
C LEU A 118 8.38 -9.53 -6.51
N ALA A 119 7.09 -9.60 -6.22
CA ALA A 119 6.43 -10.83 -5.82
C ALA A 119 6.62 -11.90 -6.89
N PHE A 120 6.30 -11.59 -8.15
CA PHE A 120 6.43 -12.50 -9.28
C PHE A 120 7.88 -12.97 -9.50
N ALA A 121 8.86 -12.07 -9.41
CA ALA A 121 10.27 -12.42 -9.52
C ALA A 121 10.69 -13.43 -8.43
N VAL A 122 10.27 -13.21 -7.18
CA VAL A 122 10.55 -14.15 -6.10
C VAL A 122 9.85 -15.49 -6.30
N VAL A 123 8.60 -15.49 -6.79
CA VAL A 123 7.87 -16.72 -7.14
C VAL A 123 8.67 -17.54 -8.14
N ILE A 124 9.13 -16.92 -9.23
CA ILE A 124 9.92 -17.59 -10.27
C ILE A 124 11.18 -18.19 -9.67
N VAL A 125 11.94 -17.42 -8.87
CA VAL A 125 13.17 -17.91 -8.25
C VAL A 125 12.90 -19.09 -7.31
N LEU A 126 11.81 -19.05 -6.53
CA LEU A 126 11.46 -20.14 -5.62
C LEU A 126 11.03 -21.42 -6.37
N ILE A 127 10.34 -21.27 -7.51
CA ILE A 127 9.98 -22.39 -8.38
C ILE A 127 11.21 -22.98 -9.05
N THR A 128 12.13 -22.15 -9.58
CA THR A 128 13.36 -22.65 -10.22
C THR A 128 14.30 -23.33 -9.22
N LEU A 129 14.27 -22.90 -7.95
CA LEU A 129 14.98 -23.57 -6.85
C LEU A 129 14.24 -24.80 -6.30
N GLY A 130 13.06 -25.16 -6.83
CA GLY A 130 12.26 -26.31 -6.39
C GLY A 130 11.68 -26.17 -4.99
N LYS A 131 11.69 -24.96 -4.40
CA LYS A 131 11.22 -24.70 -3.04
C LYS A 131 9.70 -24.56 -2.94
N VAL A 132 9.05 -24.28 -4.06
CA VAL A 132 7.62 -23.97 -4.14
C VAL A 132 7.00 -24.64 -5.37
N LYS A 133 5.76 -25.14 -5.23
CA LYS A 133 4.98 -25.74 -6.33
C LYS A 133 4.16 -24.67 -7.05
N ILE A 134 3.98 -24.84 -8.36
CA ILE A 134 3.05 -24.03 -9.16
C ILE A 134 1.65 -24.14 -8.53
N GLY A 135 1.03 -23.00 -8.21
CA GLY A 135 -0.29 -22.92 -7.58
C GLY A 135 -0.31 -22.73 -6.05
N SER A 136 0.84 -22.58 -5.38
CA SER A 136 0.87 -22.20 -3.97
C SER A 136 0.48 -20.73 -3.76
N SER A 137 -0.26 -20.43 -2.70
CA SER A 137 -0.52 -19.06 -2.26
C SER A 137 0.77 -18.39 -1.78
N ILE A 138 1.04 -17.16 -2.23
CA ILE A 138 2.25 -16.41 -1.90
C ILE A 138 1.84 -15.10 -1.22
N PRO A 139 2.48 -14.75 -0.09
CA PRO A 139 2.15 -13.56 0.67
C PRO A 139 2.58 -12.30 -0.10
N LEU A 140 1.63 -11.45 -0.47
CA LEU A 140 1.86 -10.21 -1.21
C LEU A 140 2.14 -9.01 -0.30
N GLY A 141 1.74 -9.08 0.96
CA GLY A 141 1.88 -8.02 1.96
C GLY A 141 3.32 -7.45 2.08
N PRO A 142 4.36 -8.29 2.21
CA PRO A 142 5.74 -7.82 2.34
C PRO A 142 6.18 -6.98 1.13
N TYR A 143 5.84 -7.40 -0.09
CA TYR A 143 6.24 -6.69 -1.31
C TYR A 143 5.51 -5.36 -1.46
N LEU A 144 4.22 -5.32 -1.08
CA LEU A 144 3.44 -4.09 -1.02
C LEU A 144 4.02 -3.08 -0.01
N LEU A 145 4.46 -3.55 1.16
CA LEU A 145 5.09 -2.68 2.16
C LEU A 145 6.46 -2.17 1.69
N VAL A 146 7.30 -3.03 1.09
CA VAL A 146 8.62 -2.63 0.58
C VAL A 146 8.48 -1.58 -0.52
N SER A 147 7.59 -1.80 -1.49
CA SER A 147 7.39 -0.84 -2.57
C SER A 147 6.77 0.47 -2.07
N PHE A 148 5.85 0.40 -1.09
CA PHE A 148 5.28 1.58 -0.44
C PHE A 148 6.35 2.43 0.26
N ILE A 149 7.26 1.80 1.02
CA ILE A 149 8.35 2.49 1.70
C ILE A 149 9.28 3.14 0.66
N GLY A 150 9.64 2.39 -0.40
CA GLY A 150 10.46 2.90 -1.50
C GLY A 150 9.81 4.10 -2.21
N ALA A 151 8.50 4.07 -2.43
CA ALA A 151 7.76 5.16 -3.06
C ALA A 151 7.73 6.43 -2.20
N ASN A 152 7.51 6.30 -0.88
CA ASN A 152 7.58 7.44 0.04
C ASN A 152 8.99 8.04 0.11
N LEU A 153 10.03 7.19 0.18
CA LEU A 153 11.42 7.62 0.18
C LEU A 153 11.80 8.34 -1.12
N SER A 154 11.40 7.81 -2.27
CA SER A 154 11.62 8.43 -3.58
C SER A 154 10.99 9.82 -3.64
N TRP A 155 9.75 9.95 -3.16
CA TRP A 155 9.07 11.24 -3.08
C TRP A 155 9.80 12.24 -2.18
N LEU A 156 10.28 11.81 -1.00
CA LEU A 156 11.04 12.64 -0.06
C LEU A 156 12.39 13.11 -0.60
N ILE A 157 13.04 12.33 -1.46
CA ILE A 157 14.33 12.70 -2.06
C ILE A 157 14.13 13.71 -3.20
N THR A 158 12.98 13.65 -3.88
CA THR A 158 12.72 14.44 -5.10
C THR A 158 12.06 15.80 -4.80
N ASN A 159 11.67 16.10 -3.55
CA ASN A 159 10.98 17.35 -3.13
C ASN A 159 11.60 17.98 -1.86
#